data_AF-A0A6S7JLU9-F1
#
_entry.id   AF-A0A6S7JLU9-F1
#
_cell.length_a   1.000
_cell.length_b   1.000
_cell.length_c   1.000
_cell.angle_alpha   90.00
_cell.angle_beta   90.00
_cell.angle_gamma   90.00
#
_symmetry.space_group_name_H-M   'P 1'
#
loop_
_entity.id
_entity.type
_entity.pdbx_description
1 polymer ?
#
loop_
_entity_poly.entity_id
_entity_poly.type
_entity_poly.pdbx_seq_one_letter_code
_entity_poly.pdbx_strand_id
1 'polypeptide(L)'
;MSYDVTVNLNGTSFGVRFKPSWSIARLKAEIARKRNVSAVGLKIIFAGQELPDTMTLGNCQMNHSVIHAVISLDATYDGNKTATQAANLTNVTLTQDDAEDGGSPQSGTQYYGTLLTSLTRLRVVNDIALSEANSRLGRQSYFYVYCKTCKRLTQGKLRCRCSSCKEGSFVLTQGPNCWEDVLTKARMPGRCESSGNCQCTTAEFYFKCGEHRDSDEQAPLSMLKSNIRNIPCITCSSETA
;
A
#
# COMPACT_ATOMS: atom_id res chain seq x y z
N MET A 1 12.03 16.15 11.52
CA MET A 1 10.90 16.84 10.85
C MET A 1 9.60 16.11 11.13
N SER A 2 8.48 16.83 11.25
CA SER A 2 7.13 16.30 11.44
C SER A 2 6.28 16.57 10.20
N TYR A 3 5.37 15.67 9.87
CA TYR A 3 4.51 15.72 8.68
C TYR A 3 3.04 15.73 9.09
N ASP A 4 2.18 16.33 8.27
CA ASP A 4 0.73 16.33 8.51
C ASP A 4 0.02 15.42 7.51
N VAL A 5 -0.83 14.51 8.02
CA VAL A 5 -1.72 13.63 7.25
C VAL A 5 -3.18 13.92 7.59
N THR A 6 -4.06 13.81 6.61
CA THR A 6 -5.51 13.89 6.84
C THR A 6 -6.03 12.49 7.15
N VAL A 7 -6.71 12.33 8.28
CA VAL A 7 -7.35 11.08 8.70
C VAL A 7 -8.86 11.24 8.55
N ASN A 8 -9.51 10.34 7.83
CA ASN A 8 -10.96 10.22 7.79
C ASN A 8 -11.38 9.08 8.72
N LEU A 9 -12.07 9.42 9.81
CA LEU A 9 -12.67 8.46 10.75
C LEU A 9 -14.19 8.55 10.62
N ASN A 10 -14.82 7.48 10.10
CA ASN A 10 -16.27 7.37 9.93
C ASN A 10 -16.92 8.61 9.28
N GLY A 11 -16.33 9.12 8.19
CA GLY A 11 -16.82 10.30 7.46
C GLY A 11 -16.31 11.64 7.98
N THR A 12 -15.65 11.68 9.16
CA THR A 12 -15.12 12.92 9.73
C THR A 12 -13.62 13.03 9.49
N SER A 13 -13.21 14.01 8.69
CA SER A 13 -11.80 14.28 8.39
C SER A 13 -11.13 15.21 9.40
N PHE A 14 -9.84 14.97 9.71
CA PHE A 14 -9.02 15.83 10.55
C PHE A 14 -7.52 15.66 10.28
N GLY A 15 -6.75 16.70 10.54
CA GLY A 15 -5.29 16.64 10.45
C GLY A 15 -4.66 15.95 11.67
N VAL A 16 -3.69 15.07 11.45
CA VAL A 16 -2.82 14.48 12.46
C VAL A 16 -1.37 14.74 12.07
N ARG A 17 -0.58 15.23 13.02
CA ARG A 17 0.86 15.42 12.85
C ARG A 17 1.60 14.18 13.32
N PHE A 18 2.49 13.64 12.49
CA PHE A 18 3.25 12.44 12.78
C PHE A 18 4.74 12.61 12.46
N LYS A 19 5.56 11.66 12.94
CA LYS A 19 6.97 11.56 12.56
C LYS A 19 7.18 10.28 11.74
N PRO A 20 8.08 10.26 10.74
CA PRO A 20 8.33 9.06 9.92
C PRO A 20 8.77 7.84 10.73
N SER A 21 9.38 8.06 11.91
CA SER A 21 9.79 6.99 12.83
C SER A 21 8.64 6.38 13.64
N TRP A 22 7.42 6.92 13.55
CA TRP A 22 6.27 6.36 14.27
C TRP A 22 5.82 5.05 13.62
N SER A 23 5.42 4.11 14.47
CA SER A 23 4.69 2.92 14.05
C SER A 23 3.21 3.23 13.82
N ILE A 24 2.51 2.34 13.09
CA ILE A 24 1.06 2.41 12.93
C ILE A 24 0.35 2.30 14.29
N ALA A 25 0.81 1.45 15.20
CA ALA A 25 0.26 1.36 16.56
C ALA A 25 0.26 2.71 17.28
N ARG A 26 1.38 3.46 17.17
CA ARG A 26 1.50 4.79 17.75
C ARG A 26 0.54 5.79 17.08
N LEU A 27 0.37 5.70 15.76
CA LEU A 27 -0.58 6.55 15.05
C LEU A 27 -2.03 6.26 15.48
N LYS A 28 -2.39 4.98 15.64
CA LYS A 28 -3.69 4.55 16.15
C LYS A 28 -3.98 5.13 17.54
N ALA A 29 -3.01 5.05 18.46
CA ALA A 29 -3.13 5.64 19.79
C ALA A 29 -3.34 7.17 19.75
N GLU A 30 -2.63 7.88 18.87
CA GLU A 30 -2.77 9.32 18.72
C GLU A 30 -4.13 9.73 18.11
N ILE A 31 -4.63 8.96 17.13
CA ILE A 31 -5.97 9.12 16.58
C ILE A 31 -7.03 8.90 17.66
N ALA A 32 -6.91 7.81 18.41
CA ALA A 32 -7.81 7.43 19.49
C ALA A 32 -7.90 8.55 20.56
N ARG A 33 -6.74 9.02 21.02
CA ARG A 33 -6.63 10.14 21.97
C ARG A 33 -7.28 11.42 21.44
N LYS A 34 -7.04 11.78 20.17
CA LYS A 34 -7.54 13.03 19.58
C LYS A 34 -9.04 13.02 19.31
N ARG A 35 -9.62 11.85 19.05
CA ARG A 35 -11.04 11.68 18.77
C ARG A 35 -11.85 11.14 19.96
N ASN A 36 -11.20 10.91 21.09
CA ASN A 36 -11.80 10.32 22.28
C ASN A 36 -12.52 8.99 21.97
N VAL A 37 -11.84 8.12 21.20
CA VAL A 37 -12.32 6.78 20.84
C VAL A 37 -11.34 5.73 21.35
N SER A 38 -11.77 4.47 21.43
CA SER A 38 -10.86 3.37 21.77
C SER A 38 -9.83 3.14 20.65
N ALA A 39 -8.58 2.92 21.03
CA ALA A 39 -7.55 2.44 20.10
C ALA A 39 -7.73 0.95 19.77
N VAL A 40 -8.44 0.21 20.63
CA VAL A 40 -8.72 -1.22 20.46
C VAL A 40 -9.67 -1.40 19.27
N GLY A 41 -9.29 -2.27 18.34
CA GLY A 41 -10.06 -2.53 17.12
C GLY A 41 -9.94 -1.45 16.03
N LEU A 42 -9.14 -0.40 16.25
CA LEU A 42 -8.88 0.62 15.24
C LEU A 42 -8.01 0.03 14.13
N LYS A 43 -8.50 0.07 12.89
CA LYS A 43 -7.77 -0.32 11.68
C LYS A 43 -7.44 0.94 10.87
N ILE A 44 -6.22 1.00 10.35
CA ILE A 44 -5.79 2.08 9.45
C ILE A 44 -5.74 1.52 8.05
N ILE A 45 -6.54 2.08 7.15
CA ILE A 45 -6.62 1.70 5.75
C ILE A 45 -5.98 2.81 4.92
N PHE A 46 -5.01 2.43 4.10
CA PHE A 46 -4.35 3.33 3.16
C PHE A 46 -4.11 2.64 1.83
N ALA A 47 -4.49 3.32 0.74
CA ALA A 47 -4.32 2.82 -0.63
C ALA A 47 -4.81 1.37 -0.79
N GLY A 48 -6.01 1.06 -0.27
CA GLY A 48 -6.60 -0.27 -0.43
C GLY A 48 -6.09 -1.33 0.52
N GLN A 49 -5.26 -0.97 1.50
CA GLN A 49 -4.59 -1.91 2.40
C GLN A 49 -4.78 -1.53 3.85
N GLU A 50 -5.08 -2.52 4.69
CA GLU A 50 -4.94 -2.36 6.14
C GLU A 50 -3.46 -2.36 6.51
N LEU A 51 -3.03 -1.36 7.27
CA LEU A 51 -1.65 -1.21 7.69
C LEU A 51 -1.41 -1.90 9.03
N PRO A 52 -0.39 -2.77 9.14
CA PRO A 52 -0.09 -3.50 10.37
C PRO A 52 0.59 -2.61 11.41
N ASP A 53 0.37 -2.92 12.68
CA ASP A 53 0.83 -2.13 13.83
C ASP A 53 2.35 -1.92 13.91
N THR A 54 3.13 -2.87 13.36
CA THR A 54 4.59 -2.87 13.35
C THR A 54 5.20 -2.02 12.23
N MET A 55 4.42 -1.63 11.21
CA MET A 55 4.93 -0.85 10.08
C MET A 55 5.26 0.59 10.51
N THR A 56 6.36 1.14 9.98
CA THR A 56 6.75 2.53 10.20
C THR A 56 6.17 3.46 9.13
N LEU A 57 5.76 4.66 9.52
CA LEU A 57 5.13 5.63 8.62
C LEU A 57 6.09 6.17 7.54
N GLY A 58 7.40 6.17 7.80
CA GLY A 58 8.41 6.59 6.82
C GLY A 58 8.46 5.70 5.58
N ASN A 59 8.01 4.46 5.69
CA ASN A 59 7.92 3.54 4.55
C ASN A 59 6.68 3.78 3.69
N CYS A 60 5.70 4.55 4.19
CA CYS A 60 4.46 4.83 3.50
C CYS A 60 4.50 6.21 2.82
N GLN A 61 4.21 6.28 1.53
CA GLN A 61 4.10 7.56 0.80
C GLN A 61 2.78 8.29 1.13
N MET A 62 2.52 8.58 2.41
CA MET A 62 1.28 9.19 2.89
C MET A 62 1.18 10.69 2.63
N ASN A 63 2.25 11.30 2.12
CA ASN A 63 2.33 12.72 1.81
C ASN A 63 1.18 13.12 0.88
N HIS A 64 0.47 14.19 1.24
CA HIS A 64 -0.64 14.71 0.44
C HIS A 64 -1.75 13.67 0.18
N SER A 65 -1.98 12.79 1.15
CA SER A 65 -2.98 11.73 1.07
C SER A 65 -3.93 11.75 2.27
N VAL A 66 -5.09 11.14 2.08
CA VAL A 66 -6.03 10.83 3.16
C VAL A 66 -5.83 9.37 3.55
N ILE A 67 -5.73 9.10 4.86
CA ILE A 67 -5.81 7.75 5.43
C ILE A 67 -7.20 7.54 6.01
N HIS A 68 -7.71 6.33 5.94
CA HIS A 68 -9.01 5.97 6.50
C HIS A 68 -8.79 5.23 7.80
N ALA A 69 -9.48 5.63 8.87
CA ALA A 69 -9.48 4.93 10.13
C ALA A 69 -10.89 4.39 10.37
N VAL A 70 -11.00 3.12 10.72
CA VAL A 70 -12.27 2.44 10.98
C VAL A 70 -12.16 1.62 12.25
N ILE A 71 -13.24 1.55 13.03
CA ILE A 71 -13.27 0.81 14.30
C ILE A 71 -14.03 -0.49 14.04
N SER A 72 -13.34 -1.63 14.19
CA SER A 72 -13.97 -2.96 14.24
C SER A 72 -14.24 -3.30 15.71
N LEU A 73 -15.48 -3.63 16.06
CA LEU A 73 -15.83 -4.05 17.42
C LEU A 73 -15.48 -5.53 17.71
N ASP A 74 -14.87 -6.24 16.75
CA ASP A 74 -14.54 -7.68 16.87
C ASP A 74 -13.33 -7.99 17.77
N ALA A 75 -12.81 -7.00 18.49
CA ALA A 75 -11.68 -7.19 19.40
C ALA A 75 -12.15 -7.70 20.76
N THR A 76 -12.69 -8.91 20.81
CA THR A 76 -12.49 -9.75 22.00
C THR A 76 -11.00 -10.07 22.06
N TYR A 77 -10.36 -9.53 23.07
CA TYR A 77 -8.97 -9.76 23.44
C TYR A 77 -8.76 -11.26 23.73
N ASP A 78 -8.24 -12.03 22.77
CA ASP A 78 -7.93 -13.45 22.99
C ASP A 78 -6.56 -13.58 23.67
N GLY A 79 -6.57 -13.31 24.98
CA GLY A 79 -5.40 -13.27 25.85
C GLY A 79 -4.90 -14.63 26.32
N ASN A 80 -4.72 -15.61 25.43
CA ASN A 80 -4.17 -16.91 25.82
C ASN A 80 -3.27 -17.54 24.76
N LYS A 81 -2.00 -17.11 24.69
CA LYS A 81 -0.89 -17.97 24.23
C LYS A 81 0.40 -17.65 25.00
N THR A 82 0.54 -18.24 26.19
CA THR A 82 1.85 -18.52 26.79
C THR A 82 2.01 -20.03 27.00
N ALA A 83 3.02 -20.56 26.30
CA ALA A 83 3.88 -21.69 26.66
C ALA A 83 3.25 -23.04 27.09
N THR A 84 3.33 -24.03 26.18
CA THR A 84 3.86 -25.35 26.56
C THR A 84 4.67 -25.93 25.41
N GLN A 85 5.91 -26.31 25.72
CA GLN A 85 6.91 -26.86 24.82
C GLN A 85 6.69 -28.34 24.53
N ALA A 86 7.11 -28.73 23.32
CA ALA A 86 7.86 -29.92 22.95
C ALA A 86 7.20 -31.31 22.88
N ALA A 87 7.63 -32.00 21.79
CA ALA A 87 7.76 -33.43 21.55
C ALA A 87 6.45 -34.21 21.27
N ASN A 88 6.38 -35.16 20.33
CA ASN A 88 7.30 -35.74 19.35
C ASN A 88 6.43 -36.70 18.52
N LEU A 89 6.61 -36.76 17.20
CA LEU A 89 6.59 -38.03 16.47
C LEU A 89 7.57 -37.93 15.30
N THR A 90 8.75 -38.46 15.59
CA THR A 90 9.89 -38.74 14.72
C THR A 90 9.63 -39.95 13.81
N ASN A 91 10.42 -40.02 12.72
CA ASN A 91 11.17 -41.17 12.16
C ASN A 91 11.21 -40.99 10.61
N VAL A 92 12.31 -40.98 9.85
CA VAL A 92 13.66 -41.59 9.96
C VAL A 92 14.69 -40.86 9.04
N THR A 93 15.89 -40.65 9.61
CA THR A 93 17.30 -40.72 9.15
C THR A 93 17.75 -40.49 7.68
N LEU A 94 18.50 -39.39 7.52
CA LEU A 94 19.86 -39.16 6.94
C LEU A 94 20.44 -40.13 5.87
N THR A 95 20.81 -39.56 4.73
CA THR A 95 22.17 -39.69 4.18
C THR A 95 22.71 -38.31 3.79
N GLN A 96 23.94 -38.08 4.24
CA GLN A 96 24.83 -36.97 3.98
C GLN A 96 25.40 -37.12 2.56
N ASP A 97 25.57 -36.01 1.83
CA ASP A 97 26.82 -35.64 1.12
C ASP A 97 26.59 -34.47 0.12
N ASP A 98 27.29 -33.38 0.42
CA ASP A 98 27.88 -32.32 -0.41
C ASP A 98 27.05 -31.50 -1.43
N ALA A 99 26.69 -30.27 -1.02
CA ALA A 99 27.10 -28.99 -1.63
C ALA A 99 26.17 -27.85 -1.15
N GLU A 100 26.75 -26.78 -0.60
CA GLU A 100 26.03 -25.70 0.08
C GLU A 100 25.23 -24.78 -0.87
N ASP A 101 23.90 -24.83 -0.78
CA ASP A 101 22.95 -23.75 -1.13
C ASP A 101 21.77 -23.82 -0.16
N GLY A 102 21.31 -22.67 0.38
CA GLY A 102 20.33 -22.67 1.47
C GLY A 102 19.87 -21.30 1.95
N GLY A 103 19.17 -20.56 1.09
CA GLY A 103 18.44 -19.34 1.46
C GLY A 103 17.19 -19.62 2.31
N SER A 104 17.04 -18.85 3.39
CA SER A 104 16.08 -19.03 4.50
C SER A 104 14.60 -18.71 4.16
N PRO A 105 13.61 -19.15 4.98
CA PRO A 105 12.17 -19.00 4.71
C PRO A 105 11.67 -17.55 4.85
N GLN A 106 10.98 -17.04 3.83
CA GLN A 106 10.42 -15.69 3.77
C GLN A 106 9.16 -15.52 4.63
N SER A 107 9.28 -14.68 5.67
CA SER A 107 8.24 -14.33 6.65
C SER A 107 7.33 -13.17 6.17
N GLY A 108 6.06 -13.16 6.61
CA GLY A 108 4.92 -12.39 6.09
C GLY A 108 5.03 -10.86 5.97
N THR A 109 6.14 -10.25 6.36
CA THR A 109 6.46 -8.83 6.13
C THR A 109 6.63 -8.50 4.64
N GLN A 110 7.03 -9.47 3.82
CA GLN A 110 7.33 -9.26 2.39
C GLN A 110 6.06 -9.06 1.55
N TYR A 111 4.93 -9.67 1.94
CA TYR A 111 3.66 -9.59 1.21
C TYR A 111 3.03 -8.19 1.28
N TYR A 112 2.95 -7.60 2.48
CA TYR A 112 2.43 -6.23 2.68
C TYR A 112 3.28 -5.18 1.97
N GLY A 113 4.60 -5.39 1.95
CA GLY A 113 5.54 -4.55 1.22
C GLY A 113 5.25 -4.50 -0.28
N THR A 114 4.99 -5.65 -0.91
CA THR A 114 4.74 -5.74 -2.35
C THR A 114 3.44 -5.05 -2.78
N LEU A 115 2.37 -5.11 -1.96
CA LEU A 115 1.06 -4.57 -2.34
C LEU A 115 0.90 -3.06 -2.15
N LEU A 116 1.37 -2.54 -1.00
CA LEU A 116 1.50 -1.10 -0.79
C LEU A 116 2.47 -0.50 -1.78
N THR A 117 3.50 -1.26 -2.16
CA THR A 117 4.30 -0.95 -3.34
C THR A 117 3.33 -0.90 -4.52
N SER A 118 2.75 -1.96 -5.10
CA SER A 118 1.87 -1.87 -6.29
C SER A 118 0.84 -0.72 -6.33
N LEU A 119 0.25 -0.33 -5.20
CA LEU A 119 -0.77 0.74 -5.11
C LEU A 119 -0.19 2.15 -4.87
N THR A 120 1.04 2.28 -4.39
CA THR A 120 1.75 3.57 -4.25
C THR A 120 3.01 3.70 -5.13
N ARG A 121 3.46 2.59 -5.74
CA ARG A 121 4.71 2.27 -6.46
C ARG A 121 4.59 0.91 -7.17
N LEU A 122 4.32 0.80 -8.47
CA LEU A 122 4.55 -0.52 -9.11
C LEU A 122 6.07 -0.83 -9.06
N ARG A 123 6.54 -1.72 -8.18
CA ARG A 123 7.81 -2.43 -8.40
C ARG A 123 7.47 -3.50 -9.40
N VAL A 124 8.09 -3.44 -10.57
CA VAL A 124 8.06 -4.54 -11.52
C VAL A 124 8.84 -5.68 -10.86
N VAL A 125 8.14 -6.60 -10.21
CA VAL A 125 8.69 -7.90 -9.78
C VAL A 125 8.57 -8.81 -10.99
N ASN A 126 9.45 -8.58 -11.96
CA ASN A 126 9.81 -9.54 -12.99
C ASN A 126 11.05 -8.97 -13.67
N ASP A 127 12.20 -9.50 -13.26
CA ASP A 127 13.34 -9.90 -14.10
C ASP A 127 14.62 -9.94 -13.24
N ILE A 128 15.03 -11.19 -13.02
CA ILE A 128 16.34 -11.76 -12.72
C ILE A 128 17.52 -10.76 -12.64
N ALA A 129 18.27 -10.84 -11.52
CA ALA A 129 19.66 -10.43 -11.33
C ALA A 129 20.10 -9.07 -11.92
N LEU A 130 19.85 -7.99 -11.18
CA LEU A 130 20.63 -6.76 -11.34
C LEU A 130 21.52 -6.59 -10.10
N SER A 131 22.82 -6.73 -10.33
CA SER A 131 23.94 -6.66 -9.40
C SER A 131 23.79 -5.63 -8.27
N GLU A 132 24.30 -5.99 -7.09
CA GLU A 132 24.22 -5.31 -5.79
C GLU A 132 24.67 -3.82 -5.76
N ALA A 133 25.21 -3.29 -6.85
CA ALA A 133 25.67 -1.89 -6.97
C ALA A 133 24.53 -0.85 -7.17
N ASN A 134 23.31 -1.24 -7.55
CA ASN A 134 22.20 -0.30 -7.83
C ASN A 134 21.23 -0.08 -6.64
N SER A 135 21.62 -0.52 -5.45
CA SER A 135 20.81 -0.54 -4.24
C SER A 135 20.57 0.84 -3.57
N ARG A 136 20.96 1.97 -4.19
CA ARG A 136 20.82 3.32 -3.60
C ARG A 136 19.80 4.27 -4.23
N LEU A 137 19.20 3.97 -5.37
CA LEU A 137 18.02 4.67 -5.90
C LEU A 137 17.18 3.66 -6.70
N GLY A 138 16.33 2.88 -6.02
CA GLY A 138 15.46 1.93 -6.69
C GLY A 138 14.65 2.62 -7.78
N ARG A 139 14.91 2.29 -9.06
CA ARG A 139 14.20 2.84 -10.21
C ARG A 139 12.72 2.46 -10.09
N GLN A 140 11.91 3.43 -9.68
CA GLN A 140 10.48 3.26 -9.43
C GLN A 140 9.71 3.43 -10.75
N SER A 141 8.71 2.57 -10.98
CA SER A 141 7.74 2.82 -12.03
C SER A 141 6.60 3.67 -11.47
N TYR A 142 6.28 4.73 -12.18
CA TYR A 142 5.24 5.68 -11.78
C TYR A 142 4.07 5.60 -12.75
N PHE A 143 2.87 5.85 -12.23
CA PHE A 143 1.76 6.24 -13.07
C PHE A 143 1.97 7.70 -13.50
N TYR A 144 1.48 8.05 -14.68
CA TYR A 144 1.54 9.41 -15.17
C TYR A 144 0.14 9.95 -15.42
N VAL A 145 -0.07 11.21 -15.05
CA VAL A 145 -1.31 11.94 -15.26
C VAL A 145 -1.01 13.33 -15.78
N TYR A 146 -1.86 13.84 -16.67
CA TYR A 146 -1.86 15.26 -16.99
C TYR A 146 -2.67 16.00 -15.92
N CYS A 147 -2.01 16.82 -15.12
CA CYS A 147 -2.71 17.55 -14.06
C CYS A 147 -3.23 18.90 -14.57
N LYS A 148 -4.55 19.11 -14.50
CA LYS A 148 -5.20 20.35 -14.92
C LYS A 148 -4.77 21.60 -14.12
N THR A 149 -4.33 21.42 -12.87
CA THR A 149 -3.84 22.51 -12.01
C THR A 149 -2.38 22.82 -12.29
N CYS A 150 -1.53 21.79 -12.36
CA CYS A 150 -0.10 21.96 -12.65
C CYS A 150 0.19 22.32 -14.12
N LYS A 151 -0.79 22.12 -15.02
CA LYS A 151 -0.70 22.33 -16.48
C LYS A 151 0.45 21.56 -17.15
N ARG A 152 0.85 20.43 -16.56
CA ARG A 152 1.97 19.61 -17.02
C ARG A 152 1.75 18.14 -16.71
N LEU A 153 2.59 17.31 -17.32
CA LEU A 153 2.74 15.91 -16.95
C LEU A 153 3.27 15.81 -15.51
N THR A 154 2.64 14.97 -14.70
CA THR A 154 3.03 14.73 -13.31
C THR A 154 2.97 13.26 -12.98
N GLN A 155 3.65 12.85 -11.91
CA GLN A 155 3.44 11.53 -11.32
C GLN A 155 2.00 11.44 -10.79
N GLY A 156 1.33 10.35 -11.11
CA GLY A 156 0.00 10.00 -10.63
C GLY A 156 0.06 9.11 -9.40
N LYS A 157 -0.87 9.31 -8.48
CA LYS A 157 -1.14 8.41 -7.35
C LYS A 157 -2.38 7.60 -7.65
N LEU A 158 -2.23 6.29 -7.70
CA LEU A 158 -3.35 5.36 -7.78
C LEU A 158 -4.09 5.32 -6.44
N ARG A 159 -5.41 5.33 -6.49
CA ARG A 159 -6.31 5.25 -5.34
C ARG A 159 -7.40 4.25 -5.65
N CYS A 160 -7.99 3.68 -4.61
CA CYS A 160 -9.16 2.83 -4.71
C CYS A 160 -10.26 3.32 -3.76
N ARG A 161 -11.50 3.00 -4.11
CA ARG A 161 -12.70 3.19 -3.31
C ARG A 161 -13.67 2.04 -3.56
N CYS A 162 -14.69 1.93 -2.72
CA CYS A 162 -15.80 1.02 -2.97
C CYS A 162 -16.53 1.42 -4.27
N SER A 163 -16.84 0.45 -5.13
CA SER A 163 -17.54 0.72 -6.40
C SER A 163 -18.98 1.20 -6.18
N SER A 164 -19.62 0.79 -5.08
CA SER A 164 -21.00 1.14 -4.73
C SER A 164 -21.10 2.45 -3.92
N CYS A 165 -20.61 2.48 -2.68
CA CYS A 165 -20.77 3.64 -1.80
C CYS A 165 -19.75 4.76 -2.02
N LYS A 166 -18.76 4.55 -2.90
CA LYS A 166 -17.68 5.50 -3.22
C LYS A 166 -16.75 5.90 -2.06
N GLU A 167 -16.88 5.25 -0.90
CA GLU A 167 -16.00 5.47 0.25
C GLU A 167 -14.59 4.88 0.03
N GLY A 168 -13.58 5.57 0.54
CA GLY A 168 -12.17 5.16 0.45
C GLY A 168 -11.74 4.11 1.48
N SER A 169 -12.61 3.79 2.45
CA SER A 169 -12.43 2.68 3.41
C SER A 169 -12.73 1.34 2.75
N PHE A 170 -11.92 0.96 1.76
CA PHE A 170 -12.04 -0.31 1.04
C PHE A 170 -10.71 -1.04 1.10
N VAL A 171 -10.72 -2.33 1.44
CA VAL A 171 -9.53 -3.18 1.52
C VAL A 171 -9.56 -4.20 0.40
N LEU A 172 -8.51 -4.22 -0.42
CA LEU A 172 -8.35 -5.15 -1.53
C LEU A 172 -7.85 -6.51 -1.03
N THR A 173 -8.42 -7.60 -1.58
CA THR A 173 -7.92 -8.97 -1.32
C THR A 173 -6.57 -9.21 -1.99
N GLN A 174 -6.36 -8.59 -3.15
CA GLN A 174 -5.11 -8.57 -3.89
C GLN A 174 -4.95 -7.23 -4.59
N GLY A 175 -3.71 -6.81 -4.82
CA GLY A 175 -3.42 -5.59 -5.55
C GLY A 175 -3.45 -5.81 -7.06
N PRO A 176 -3.61 -4.73 -7.84
CA PRO A 176 -3.64 -4.79 -9.29
C PRO A 176 -2.25 -5.15 -9.84
N ASN A 177 -2.23 -5.98 -10.88
CA ASN A 177 -1.00 -6.42 -11.54
C ASN A 177 -0.90 -5.89 -12.98
N CYS A 178 -1.98 -5.36 -13.54
CA CYS A 178 -1.99 -4.81 -14.89
C CYS A 178 -2.96 -3.61 -15.02
N TRP A 179 -2.89 -2.91 -16.15
CA TRP A 179 -3.80 -1.79 -16.43
C TRP A 179 -5.28 -2.22 -16.48
N GLU A 180 -5.56 -3.44 -16.94
CA GLU A 180 -6.92 -3.97 -16.99
C GLU A 180 -7.54 -4.06 -15.59
N ASP A 181 -6.77 -4.48 -14.59
CA ASP A 181 -7.20 -4.54 -13.18
C ASP A 181 -7.60 -3.17 -12.61
N VAL A 182 -7.00 -2.10 -13.15
CA VAL A 182 -7.19 -0.74 -12.67
C VAL A 182 -8.27 0.00 -13.45
N LEU A 183 -8.33 -0.20 -14.77
CA LEU A 183 -9.23 0.53 -15.67
C LEU A 183 -10.62 -0.10 -15.75
N THR A 184 -10.72 -1.41 -15.55
CA THR A 184 -11.99 -2.14 -15.68
C THR A 184 -12.76 -2.10 -14.36
N LYS A 185 -13.97 -1.53 -14.41
CA LYS A 185 -14.85 -1.41 -13.24
C LYS A 185 -15.22 -2.78 -12.69
N ALA A 186 -15.34 -2.85 -11.36
CA ALA A 186 -15.77 -4.05 -10.63
C ALA A 186 -14.91 -5.31 -10.84
N ARG A 187 -13.70 -5.17 -11.38
CA ARG A 187 -12.78 -6.28 -11.63
C ARG A 187 -12.05 -6.76 -10.38
N MET A 188 -11.67 -5.82 -9.52
CA MET A 188 -10.81 -6.12 -8.37
C MET A 188 -11.63 -6.39 -7.11
N PRO A 189 -11.49 -7.58 -6.49
CA PRO A 189 -12.24 -7.94 -5.31
C PRO A 189 -11.65 -7.34 -4.02
N GLY A 190 -12.51 -7.16 -3.03
CA GLY A 190 -12.14 -6.72 -1.70
C GLY A 190 -13.34 -6.59 -0.78
N ARG A 191 -13.19 -5.81 0.30
CA ARG A 191 -14.23 -5.58 1.30
C ARG A 191 -14.33 -4.10 1.61
N CYS A 192 -15.56 -3.59 1.62
CA CYS A 192 -15.84 -2.26 2.14
C CYS A 192 -15.93 -2.29 3.67
N GLU A 193 -15.18 -1.42 4.33
CA GLU A 193 -15.16 -1.24 5.78
C GLU A 193 -15.88 0.06 6.18
N SER A 194 -16.69 0.62 5.28
CA SER A 194 -17.50 1.80 5.58
C SER A 194 -18.57 1.48 6.63
N SER A 195 -18.81 2.43 7.54
CA SER A 195 -19.83 2.32 8.60
C SER A 195 -21.27 2.26 8.07
N GLY A 196 -21.49 2.53 6.77
CA GLY A 196 -22.81 2.49 6.12
C GLY A 196 -23.37 1.10 5.81
N ASN A 197 -22.89 0.04 6.49
CA ASN A 197 -23.32 -1.35 6.30
C ASN A 197 -23.22 -1.84 4.84
N CYS A 198 -22.21 -1.35 4.11
CA CYS A 198 -22.04 -1.64 2.68
C CYS A 198 -21.51 -3.06 2.47
N GLN A 199 -22.24 -3.87 1.70
CA GLN A 199 -21.85 -5.26 1.36
C GLN A 199 -21.13 -5.38 0.01
N CYS A 200 -20.70 -4.28 -0.57
CA CYS A 200 -20.02 -4.30 -1.86
C CYS A 200 -18.63 -4.95 -1.73
N THR A 201 -18.32 -5.84 -2.67
CA THR A 201 -17.08 -6.63 -2.70
C THR A 201 -16.13 -6.24 -3.82
N THR A 202 -16.41 -5.14 -4.52
CA THR A 202 -15.59 -4.73 -5.68
C THR A 202 -15.07 -3.30 -5.55
N ALA A 203 -13.84 -3.11 -6.01
CA ALA A 203 -13.16 -1.83 -6.01
C ALA A 203 -13.44 -1.04 -7.30
N GLU A 204 -13.34 0.28 -7.18
CA GLU A 204 -13.16 1.21 -8.28
C GLU A 204 -11.87 2.00 -8.04
N PHE A 205 -11.01 2.07 -9.07
CA PHE A 205 -9.77 2.83 -8.99
C PHE A 205 -9.91 4.20 -9.65
N TYR A 206 -9.10 5.14 -9.18
CA TYR A 206 -8.97 6.47 -9.75
C TYR A 206 -7.57 7.01 -9.52
N PHE A 207 -7.19 8.06 -10.26
CA PHE A 207 -5.87 8.66 -10.18
C PHE A 207 -5.94 10.11 -9.71
N LYS A 208 -4.93 10.53 -8.93
CA LYS A 208 -4.75 11.90 -8.46
C LYS A 208 -3.34 12.40 -8.78
N CYS A 209 -3.16 13.72 -8.83
CA CYS A 209 -1.83 14.31 -8.99
C CYS A 209 -0.96 14.01 -7.76
N GLY A 210 0.32 13.70 -8.01
CA GLY A 210 1.29 13.42 -6.96
C GLY A 210 1.82 14.67 -6.23
N GLU A 211 1.77 15.81 -6.89
CA GLU A 211 2.45 17.06 -6.51
C GLU A 211 1.68 17.93 -5.50
N HIS A 212 0.35 17.76 -5.38
CA HIS A 212 -0.48 18.57 -4.47
C HIS A 212 -1.59 17.75 -3.80
N ARG A 213 -2.18 18.29 -2.72
CA ARG A 213 -3.18 17.61 -1.89
C ARG A 213 -4.56 17.58 -2.55
N ASP A 214 -4.96 18.73 -3.06
CA ASP A 214 -6.30 18.97 -3.57
C ASP A 214 -6.25 18.86 -5.09
N SER A 215 -6.26 17.63 -5.59
CA SER A 215 -6.42 17.35 -7.00
C SER A 215 -7.69 16.54 -7.22
N ASP A 216 -8.49 16.97 -8.17
CA ASP A 216 -9.58 16.16 -8.72
C ASP A 216 -9.03 14.87 -9.35
N GLU A 217 -9.94 13.96 -9.66
CA GLU A 217 -9.62 12.77 -10.44
C GLU A 217 -9.01 13.17 -11.79
N GLN A 218 -7.87 12.57 -12.11
CA GLN A 218 -7.17 12.79 -13.37
C GLN A 218 -7.24 11.52 -14.22
N ALA A 219 -7.30 11.68 -15.54
CA ALA A 219 -7.19 10.55 -16.45
C ALA A 219 -5.74 10.01 -16.45
N PRO A 220 -5.53 8.70 -16.31
CA PRO A 220 -4.21 8.10 -16.42
C PRO A 220 -3.72 8.10 -17.87
N LEU A 221 -2.43 8.32 -18.06
CA LEU A 221 -1.75 8.19 -19.35
C LEU A 221 -1.10 6.80 -19.41
N SER A 222 -1.89 5.76 -19.68
CA SER A 222 -1.48 4.35 -19.57
C SER A 222 -0.36 3.91 -20.51
N MET A 223 -0.16 4.67 -21.59
CA MET A 223 0.90 4.45 -22.57
C MET A 223 2.26 5.00 -22.11
N LEU A 224 2.28 5.93 -21.13
CA LEU A 224 3.51 6.47 -20.59
C LEU A 224 4.06 5.56 -19.50
N LYS A 225 5.32 5.18 -19.67
CA LYS A 225 6.07 4.36 -18.72
C LYS A 225 7.37 5.05 -18.38
N SER A 226 7.80 4.93 -17.14
CA SER A 226 9.13 5.38 -16.73
C SER A 226 10.16 4.57 -17.51
N ASN A 227 11.16 5.24 -18.09
CA ASN A 227 12.24 4.56 -18.82
C ASN A 227 13.23 3.91 -17.83
N ILE A 228 12.78 2.87 -17.11
CA ILE A 228 13.59 2.16 -16.10
C ILE A 228 14.59 1.19 -16.72
N ARG A 229 14.53 0.96 -18.03
CA ARG A 229 15.42 0.07 -18.78
C ARG A 229 16.39 0.83 -19.69
N ASN A 230 16.41 2.17 -19.65
CA ASN A 230 17.24 3.00 -20.54
C ASN A 230 17.03 2.64 -22.02
N ILE A 231 15.79 2.39 -22.43
CA ILE A 231 15.48 2.12 -23.83
C ILE A 231 15.66 3.43 -24.60
N PRO A 232 16.51 3.48 -25.65
CA PRO A 232 16.71 4.69 -26.43
C PRO A 232 15.43 5.06 -27.19
N CYS A 233 15.17 6.37 -27.30
CA CYS A 233 14.07 6.88 -28.10
C CYS A 233 14.27 6.50 -29.57
N ILE A 234 13.23 5.97 -30.22
CA ILE A 234 13.29 5.55 -31.63
C ILE A 234 13.65 6.71 -32.58
N THR A 235 13.31 7.96 -32.22
CA THR A 235 13.49 9.12 -33.09
C THR A 235 14.84 9.81 -32.90
N CYS A 236 15.26 10.04 -31.65
CA CYS A 236 16.48 10.81 -31.35
C CYS A 236 17.62 9.96 -30.77
N SER A 237 17.40 8.66 -30.56
CA SER A 237 18.35 7.72 -29.96
C SER A 237 18.82 8.08 -28.53
N SER A 238 18.30 9.16 -27.94
CA SER A 238 18.56 9.54 -26.55
C SER A 238 17.78 8.66 -25.58
N GLU A 239 18.40 8.30 -24.46
CA GLU A 239 17.78 7.57 -23.35
C GLU A 239 17.08 8.50 -22.34
N THR A 240 17.37 9.81 -22.42
CA THR A 240 16.79 10.86 -21.58
C THR A 240 15.87 11.77 -22.37
N ALA A 241 14.77 12.17 -21.72
CA ALA A 241 13.84 13.19 -22.21
C ALA A 241 14.44 14.60 -22.08
#